data_AF-A0AAV9LBM1-F1
#
_entry.id   AF-A0AAV9LBM1-F1
#
_cell.length_a   1.000
_cell.length_b   1.000
_cell.length_c   1.000
_cell.angle_alpha   90.00
_cell.angle_beta   90.00
_cell.angle_gamma   90.00
#
_symmetry.space_group_name_H-M   'P 1'
#
loop_
_entity.id
_entity.type
_entity.pdbx_description
1 polymer ?
#
loop_
_entity_poly.entity_id
_entity_poly.type
_entity_poly.pdbx_seq_one_letter_code
_entity_poly.pdbx_strand_id
1 'polypeptide(L)'
;MPVMNEEIGMWPYEVFDKLSANAGDLVQYGGKVYTPGGQHITPPMGNGQFRGGHWLLTSYMRKVLYEIEVDGHKQQVSPDESKVEPRESRCFYEGNHYNANDGYWDYNFLFGGAGGGDQSEFCQY
;
A
#
# COMPACT_ATOMS: atom_id res chain seq x y z
N MET A 1 11.28 -8.88 9.77
CA MET A 1 10.35 -8.93 10.91
C MET A 1 9.11 -8.16 10.52
N PRO A 2 7.89 -8.70 10.63
CA PRO A 2 6.69 -7.92 10.36
C PRO A 2 6.57 -6.81 11.41
N VAL A 3 6.32 -5.58 10.95
CA VAL A 3 5.93 -4.48 11.83
C VAL A 3 4.47 -4.71 12.22
N MET A 4 4.16 -4.75 13.51
CA MET A 4 2.81 -5.01 14.02
C MET A 4 2.47 -3.97 15.10
N ASN A 5 1.26 -3.38 15.04
CA ASN A 5 0.76 -2.39 16.01
C ASN A 5 1.64 -1.14 16.21
N GLU A 6 2.25 -0.63 15.15
CA GLU A 6 2.97 0.64 15.20
C GLU A 6 2.11 1.78 14.64
N GLU A 7 2.06 2.92 15.36
CA GLU A 7 1.52 4.16 14.83
C GLU A 7 2.53 4.74 13.84
N ILE A 8 2.19 4.72 12.54
CA ILE A 8 3.12 5.04 11.45
C ILE A 8 3.17 6.56 11.16
N GLY A 9 2.43 7.36 11.93
CA GLY A 9 2.45 8.83 11.84
C GLY A 9 1.09 9.47 12.16
N MET A 10 1.14 10.78 12.39
CA MET A 10 -0.01 11.66 12.60
C MET A 10 0.11 12.83 11.62
N TRP A 11 -0.99 13.16 10.92
CA TRP A 11 -1.07 14.28 9.98
C TRP A 11 -2.03 15.35 10.49
N PRO A 12 -1.59 16.19 11.46
CA PRO A 12 -2.42 17.25 12.00
C PRO A 12 -2.69 18.34 10.94
N TYR A 13 -3.93 18.78 10.85
CA TYR A 13 -4.36 19.83 9.91
C TYR A 13 -3.60 21.14 10.15
N GLU A 14 -3.17 21.41 11.38
CA GLU A 14 -2.38 22.58 11.77
C GLU A 14 -1.01 22.64 11.09
N VAL A 15 -0.48 21.49 10.64
CA VAL A 15 0.82 21.38 9.96
C VAL A 15 0.65 21.15 8.45
N PHE A 16 -0.45 20.51 8.04
CA PHE A 16 -0.75 20.17 6.65
C PHE A 16 -2.00 20.92 6.14
N ASP A 17 -2.04 22.25 6.35
CA ASP A 17 -3.18 23.14 6.08
C ASP A 17 -3.37 23.51 4.60
N LYS A 18 -2.39 23.19 3.76
CA LYS A 18 -2.32 23.53 2.33
C LYS A 18 -2.11 22.32 1.43
N LEU A 19 -2.62 21.15 1.84
CA LEU A 19 -2.85 20.10 0.86
C LEU A 19 -3.83 20.68 -0.16
N SER A 20 -3.39 20.80 -1.43
CA SER A 20 -4.20 21.35 -2.53
C SER A 20 -5.61 20.74 -2.50
N ALA A 21 -6.63 21.44 -2.99
CA ALA A 21 -7.96 20.82 -3.15
C ALA A 21 -7.79 19.40 -3.75
N ASN A 22 -8.25 18.37 -3.03
CA ASN A 22 -8.10 16.93 -3.31
C ASN A 22 -6.77 16.24 -2.92
N ALA A 23 -5.83 16.87 -2.20
CA ALA A 23 -4.60 16.24 -1.71
C ALA A 23 -4.64 15.88 -0.22
N GLY A 24 -5.60 16.41 0.54
CA GLY A 24 -5.81 16.11 1.96
C GLY A 24 -6.56 14.80 2.22
N ASP A 25 -7.27 14.30 1.21
CA ASP A 25 -8.23 13.22 1.35
C ASP A 25 -7.69 11.86 0.85
N LEU A 26 -6.40 11.81 0.46
CA LEU A 26 -5.77 10.62 -0.10
C LEU A 26 -4.83 9.96 0.91
N VAL A 27 -5.13 8.73 1.29
CA VAL A 27 -4.20 7.86 2.03
C VAL A 27 -3.65 6.80 1.07
N GLN A 28 -2.32 6.66 1.03
CA GLN A 28 -1.66 5.62 0.23
C GLN A 28 -1.16 4.49 1.12
N TYR A 29 -1.55 3.27 0.78
CA TYR A 29 -1.08 2.04 1.42
C TYR A 29 -0.25 1.24 0.40
N GLY A 30 0.78 0.54 0.87
CA GLY A 30 1.59 -0.35 0.03
C GLY A 30 3.08 -0.28 0.32
N GLY A 31 3.89 -0.65 -0.67
CA GLY A 31 5.34 -0.65 -0.60
C GLY A 31 5.96 0.33 -1.58
N LYS A 32 7.14 0.85 -1.24
CA LYS A 32 8.02 1.59 -2.16
C LYS A 32 9.40 0.98 -2.09
N VAL A 33 10.05 0.85 -3.23
CA VAL A 33 11.45 0.49 -3.33
C VAL A 33 12.21 1.63 -4.00
N TYR A 34 13.50 1.77 -3.65
CA TYR A 34 14.31 2.89 -4.08
C TYR A 34 15.56 2.40 -4.81
N THR A 35 15.86 3.06 -5.92
CA THR A 35 17.10 2.91 -6.67
C THR A 35 17.93 4.17 -6.51
N PRO A 36 19.20 4.07 -6.06
CA PRO A 36 20.10 5.21 -6.00
C PRO A 36 20.25 5.92 -7.35
N GLY A 37 20.42 7.25 -7.31
CA GLY A 37 20.66 8.05 -8.52
C GLY A 37 21.85 7.54 -9.34
N GLY A 38 21.67 7.45 -10.66
CA GLY A 38 22.68 6.94 -11.59
C GLY A 38 22.62 5.43 -11.84
N GLN A 39 21.74 4.70 -11.15
CA GLN A 39 21.40 3.32 -11.47
C GLN A 39 20.10 3.27 -12.28
N HIS A 40 19.99 2.29 -13.17
CA HIS A 40 18.83 2.09 -14.04
C HIS A 40 18.09 0.79 -13.74
N ILE A 41 18.34 0.17 -12.59
CA ILE A 41 17.73 -1.10 -12.19
C ILE A 41 16.91 -0.85 -10.93
N THR A 42 15.62 -1.16 -10.98
CA THR A 42 14.77 -1.20 -9.78
C THR A 42 14.94 -2.52 -9.04
N PRO A 43 15.14 -2.50 -7.71
CA PRO A 43 15.21 -3.74 -6.95
C PRO A 43 13.82 -4.40 -6.86
N PRO A 44 13.76 -5.69 -6.52
CA PRO A 44 12.50 -6.35 -6.23
C PRO A 44 11.81 -5.75 -5.00
N MET A 45 10.48 -5.78 -5.00
CA MET A 45 9.66 -5.48 -3.84
C MET A 45 9.17 -6.78 -3.21
N GLY A 46 9.41 -6.94 -1.90
CA GLY A 46 9.17 -8.20 -1.22
C GLY A 46 10.24 -9.24 -1.61
N ASN A 47 9.80 -10.44 -2.00
CA ASN A 47 10.69 -11.52 -2.46
C ASN A 47 10.93 -11.51 -3.99
N GLY A 48 10.46 -10.49 -4.71
CA GLY A 48 10.57 -10.41 -6.16
C GLY A 48 9.50 -11.17 -6.94
N GLN A 49 8.59 -11.87 -6.27
CA GLN A 49 7.52 -12.62 -6.93
C GLN A 49 6.17 -12.06 -6.53
N PHE A 50 5.43 -11.49 -7.49
CA PHE A 50 4.02 -11.22 -7.31
C PHE A 50 3.21 -12.41 -7.84
N ARG A 51 2.42 -13.03 -6.97
CA ARG A 51 1.47 -14.08 -7.32
C ARG A 51 0.13 -13.71 -6.69
N GLY A 52 -0.78 -13.17 -7.51
CA GLY A 52 -2.12 -12.80 -7.06
C GLY A 52 -2.78 -13.95 -6.28
N GLY A 53 -3.33 -13.65 -5.11
CA GLY A 53 -3.96 -14.62 -4.21
C GLY A 53 -3.01 -15.48 -3.35
N HIS A 54 -1.69 -15.39 -3.50
CA HIS A 54 -0.72 -16.20 -2.75
C HIS A 54 0.06 -15.40 -1.70
N TRP A 55 -0.58 -15.08 -0.58
CA TRP A 55 -0.01 -14.29 0.52
C TRP A 55 1.29 -14.84 1.16
N LEU A 56 1.58 -16.14 1.00
CA LEU A 56 2.86 -16.73 1.45
C LEU A 56 4.04 -16.37 0.55
N LEU A 57 3.78 -15.95 -0.68
CA LEU A 57 4.77 -15.72 -1.73
C LEU A 57 4.84 -14.27 -2.19
N THR A 58 4.03 -13.38 -1.63
CA THR A 58 4.02 -11.95 -1.96
C THR A 58 3.89 -11.12 -0.68
N SER A 59 4.25 -9.84 -0.72
CA SER A 59 3.98 -8.94 0.39
C SER A 59 2.48 -8.67 0.52
N TYR A 60 2.03 -8.42 1.75
CA TYR A 60 0.62 -8.14 2.03
C TYR A 60 0.48 -7.08 3.11
N MET A 61 -0.62 -6.34 3.05
CA MET A 61 -1.16 -5.60 4.19
C MET A 61 -2.49 -6.23 4.56
N ARG A 62 -2.78 -6.32 5.86
CA ARG A 62 -4.05 -6.83 6.38
C ARG A 62 -4.54 -5.94 7.50
N LYS A 63 -5.85 -5.98 7.77
CA LYS A 63 -6.51 -5.11 8.74
C LYS A 63 -6.23 -3.64 8.51
N VAL A 64 -6.32 -3.22 7.24
CA VAL A 64 -6.18 -1.82 6.90
C VAL A 64 -7.42 -1.10 7.39
N LEU A 65 -7.22 -0.12 8.27
CA LEU A 65 -8.25 0.71 8.86
C LEU A 65 -7.74 2.15 8.85
N TYR A 66 -8.66 3.11 8.77
CA TYR A 66 -8.38 4.50 9.05
C TYR A 66 -9.35 5.02 10.11
N GLU A 67 -8.91 6.02 10.87
CA GLU A 67 -9.71 6.64 11.92
C GLU A 67 -10.43 7.86 11.34
N ILE A 68 -11.73 7.95 11.59
CA ILE A 68 -12.54 9.15 11.32
C ILE A 68 -13.23 9.60 12.60
N GLU A 69 -13.60 10.87 12.67
CA GLU A 69 -14.42 11.41 13.74
C GLU A 69 -15.86 11.60 13.26
N VAL A 70 -16.82 11.06 14.01
CA VAL A 70 -18.25 11.32 13.79
C VAL A 70 -18.86 11.71 15.13
N ASP A 71 -19.51 12.87 15.15
CA ASP A 71 -20.16 13.44 16.33
C ASP A 71 -19.25 13.53 17.57
N GLY A 72 -17.97 13.87 17.36
CA GLY A 72 -16.98 13.99 18.44
C GLY A 72 -16.39 12.67 18.94
N HIS A 73 -16.73 11.55 18.28
CA HIS A 73 -16.21 10.23 18.61
C HIS A 73 -15.34 9.67 17.49
N LYS A 74 -14.14 9.20 17.87
CA LYS A 74 -13.23 8.46 16.97
C LYS A 74 -13.80 7.08 16.68
N GLN A 75 -13.80 6.71 15.41
CA GLN A 75 -14.17 5.38 14.94
C GLN A 75 -13.16 4.89 13.90
N GLN A 76 -12.84 3.60 13.95
CA GLN A 76 -12.03 2.93 12.94
C GLN A 76 -12.94 2.36 11.86
N VAL A 77 -12.63 2.66 10.61
CA VAL A 77 -13.39 2.22 9.45
C VAL A 77 -12.47 1.53 8.44
N SER A 78 -12.98 0.50 7.77
CA SER A 78 -12.28 -0.12 6.65
C SER A 78 -12.36 0.76 5.40
N PRO A 79 -11.37 0.68 4.50
CA PRO A 79 -11.45 1.26 3.17
C PRO A 79 -12.76 0.91 2.45
N ASP A 80 -13.34 1.93 1.82
CA ASP A 80 -14.43 1.78 0.86
C ASP A 80 -13.82 1.39 -0.49
N GLU A 81 -14.03 0.14 -0.91
CA GLU A 81 -13.50 -0.42 -2.16
C GLU A 81 -13.82 0.47 -3.38
N SER A 82 -14.96 1.16 -3.38
CA SER A 82 -15.34 2.05 -4.49
C SER A 82 -14.45 3.29 -4.64
N LYS A 83 -13.65 3.60 -3.62
CA LYS A 83 -12.72 4.74 -3.57
C LYS A 83 -11.25 4.33 -3.64
N VAL A 84 -10.99 3.02 -3.72
CA VAL A 84 -9.62 2.50 -3.75
C VAL A 84 -9.10 2.57 -5.18
N GLU A 85 -8.02 3.31 -5.36
CA GLU A 85 -7.34 3.42 -6.64
C GLU A 85 -6.04 2.60 -6.62
N PRO A 86 -5.99 1.46 -7.33
CA PRO A 86 -4.77 0.68 -7.42
C PRO A 86 -3.69 1.41 -8.22
N ARG A 87 -2.44 1.24 -7.79
CA ARG A 87 -1.26 1.86 -8.43
C ARG A 87 -0.23 0.79 -8.76
N GLU A 88 -0.24 0.36 -10.02
CA GLU A 88 0.77 -0.54 -10.58
C GLU A 88 1.83 0.26 -11.34
N SER A 89 3.04 -0.30 -11.43
CA SER A 89 4.14 0.31 -12.16
C SER A 89 5.12 -0.74 -12.69
N ARG A 90 5.17 -0.90 -14.01
CA ARG A 90 6.04 -1.87 -14.72
C ARG A 90 6.02 -3.27 -14.09
N CYS A 91 6.99 -3.54 -13.24
CA CYS A 91 7.25 -4.83 -12.62
C CYS A 91 6.71 -4.93 -11.18
N PHE A 92 5.95 -3.92 -10.74
CA PHE A 92 5.30 -3.85 -9.44
C PHE A 92 3.79 -3.87 -9.61
N TYR A 93 3.18 -4.79 -8.89
CA TYR A 93 1.77 -5.13 -9.01
C TYR A 93 1.11 -5.05 -7.64
N GLU A 94 -0.20 -4.89 -7.68
CA GLU A 94 -1.06 -4.96 -6.51
C GLU A 94 -2.22 -5.93 -6.83
N GLY A 95 -2.88 -6.48 -5.82
CA GLY A 95 -4.19 -7.09 -6.06
C GLY A 95 -4.79 -7.80 -4.87
N ASN A 96 -5.85 -8.57 -5.13
CA ASN A 96 -6.56 -9.37 -4.14
C ASN A 96 -7.13 -8.53 -2.98
N HIS A 97 -7.63 -7.33 -3.29
CA HIS A 97 -8.40 -6.50 -2.37
C HIS A 97 -9.63 -7.26 -1.89
N TYR A 98 -9.69 -7.49 -0.60
CA TYR A 98 -10.79 -8.23 -0.01
C TYR A 98 -11.02 -7.77 1.42
N ASN A 99 -12.28 -7.56 1.80
CA ASN A 99 -12.64 -7.41 3.20
C ASN A 99 -13.15 -8.75 3.74
N ALA A 100 -12.31 -9.43 4.51
CA ALA A 100 -12.61 -10.77 5.02
C ALA A 100 -13.66 -10.80 6.13
N ASN A 101 -13.89 -9.68 6.82
CA ASN A 101 -14.81 -9.58 7.96
C ASN A 101 -14.58 -10.70 9.01
N ASP A 102 -13.32 -11.11 9.20
CA ASP A 102 -12.94 -12.26 10.04
C ASP A 102 -12.12 -11.83 11.27
N GLY A 103 -11.87 -10.53 11.44
CA GLY A 103 -11.06 -10.01 12.54
C GLY A 103 -9.61 -10.46 12.49
N TYR A 104 -9.14 -11.08 11.40
CA TYR A 104 -7.74 -11.50 11.22
C TYR A 104 -7.14 -10.92 9.94
N TRP A 105 -7.81 -11.08 8.81
CA TRP A 105 -7.45 -10.47 7.54
C TRP A 105 -8.13 -9.10 7.37
N ASP A 106 -9.41 -8.98 7.72
CA ASP A 106 -10.27 -7.81 7.45
C ASP A 106 -9.95 -7.21 6.05
N TYR A 107 -10.00 -5.89 5.85
CA TYR A 107 -9.56 -5.30 4.59
C TYR A 107 -8.06 -5.57 4.37
N ASN A 108 -7.74 -6.30 3.31
CA ASN A 108 -6.40 -6.73 2.97
C ASN A 108 -6.15 -6.62 1.47
N PHE A 109 -4.87 -6.51 1.13
CA PHE A 109 -4.40 -6.52 -0.24
C PHE A 109 -2.97 -7.05 -0.32
N LEU A 110 -2.61 -7.52 -1.50
CA LEU A 110 -1.30 -8.06 -1.83
C LEU A 110 -0.56 -7.06 -2.72
N PHE A 111 0.75 -7.02 -2.59
CA PHE A 111 1.59 -6.16 -3.42
C PHE A 111 3.00 -6.75 -3.52
N GLY A 112 3.76 -6.34 -4.53
CA GLY A 112 5.13 -6.76 -4.71
C GLY A 112 5.54 -6.78 -6.17
N GLY A 113 6.68 -7.38 -6.47
CA GLY A 113 7.14 -7.47 -7.85
C GLY A 113 8.63 -7.62 -8.00
N ALA A 114 9.05 -8.01 -9.19
CA ALA A 114 10.41 -8.46 -9.48
C ALA A 114 11.42 -7.31 -9.62
N GLY A 115 10.95 -6.10 -9.92
CA GLY A 115 11.82 -5.01 -10.35
C GLY A 115 12.41 -5.27 -11.75
N GLY A 116 13.32 -4.41 -12.19
CA GLY A 116 13.97 -4.52 -13.50
C GLY A 116 14.48 -3.19 -14.04
N GLY A 117 15.08 -3.23 -15.24
CA GLY A 117 15.66 -2.05 -15.87
C GLY A 117 14.61 -0.97 -16.17
N ASP A 118 14.86 0.31 -15.87
CA ASP A 118 13.87 1.40 -15.94
C ASP A 118 13.18 1.58 -17.29
N GLN A 119 13.87 1.25 -18.38
CA GLN A 119 13.35 1.31 -19.75
C GLN A 119 13.10 -0.09 -20.35
N SER A 120 13.21 -1.13 -19.54
CA SER A 120 12.99 -2.50 -19.97
C SER A 120 11.51 -2.87 -19.81
N GLU A 121 10.94 -3.45 -20.86
CA GLU A 121 9.67 -4.19 -20.78
C GLU A 121 9.83 -5.51 -20.03
N PHE A 122 11.06 -5.98 -19.86
CA PHE A 122 11.37 -7.23 -19.16
C PHE A 122 11.65 -7.00 -17.68
N CYS A 123 10.89 -7.69 -16.84
CA CYS A 123 11.10 -7.82 -15.40
C CYS A 123 12.11 -8.91 -15.08
N GLN A 124 12.94 -8.72 -14.06
CA GLN A 124 13.98 -9.68 -13.67
C GLN A 124 13.41 -10.71 -12.69
N TYR A 125 12.98 -11.86 -13.21
CA TYR A 125 12.47 -13.00 -12.42
C TYR A 125 13.56 -13.96 -11.96
#